data_AF-D3B9S2-F1
#
_entry.id   AF-D3B9S2-F1
#
_cell.length_a   1.000
_cell.length_b   1.000
_cell.length_c   1.000
_cell.angle_alpha   90.00
_cell.angle_beta   90.00
_cell.angle_gamma   90.00
#
_symmetry.space_group_name_H-M   'P 1'
#
loop_
_entity.id
_entity.type
_entity.pdbx_description
1 polymer ?
#
loop_
_entity_poly.entity_id
_entity_poly.type
_entity_poly.pdbx_seq_one_letter_code
_entity_poly.pdbx_strand_id
1 'polypeptide(L)'
;MIDDDSDDDNDETCTTTTTTTTTITKVKEKVKDDKTITTKPKVKKDDNKSTVYYGELKCMSQKKQCDNKAYFEVKLRDAANLYLCGVHSKAYKSLASSLPKRTKESMEKHQEELMTLENEKVETARLANHAKSVAGNVVLSQLKMMKAPEQLDGYRKVFPNNKHGGRKDGLGMPSLSPMRLGPIVHNQPNAPVSLNLENFHQGSKCFKVELESDGSVGKKYRASRDKMYNDPEPHRHKYQRGDRPEFFVWYTKSGEEKRLGPLECRQFYCNFYERLASVTDDFKQLKTLRESGTNLQIIGYDARRVDPTEQAIMAAYKDTRFPFGHELVIFAMLLISDPLKYPWRIMKTVEF
;
A
#
# COMPACT_ATOMS: atom_id res chain seq x y z
N MET A 1 4.69 55.40 -50.05
CA MET A 1 6.11 55.56 -49.65
C MET A 1 6.24 54.68 -48.42
N ILE A 2 6.58 53.39 -48.60
CA ILE A 2 7.96 52.84 -48.67
C ILE A 2 8.51 52.90 -47.23
N ASP A 3 8.74 51.83 -46.44
CA ASP A 3 9.04 50.40 -46.66
C ASP A 3 8.39 49.57 -45.51
N ASP A 4 7.89 48.33 -45.68
CA ASP A 4 8.57 47.03 -45.92
C ASP A 4 9.64 46.70 -44.86
N ASP A 5 9.34 45.71 -44.00
CA ASP A 5 10.30 44.70 -43.56
C ASP A 5 9.55 43.54 -42.87
N SER A 6 9.52 42.44 -43.60
CA SER A 6 9.04 41.11 -43.23
C SER A 6 10.25 40.24 -42.88
N ASP A 7 10.26 39.62 -41.70
CA ASP A 7 11.16 38.50 -41.41
C ASP A 7 10.33 37.28 -41.02
N ASP A 8 10.16 36.41 -42.02
CA ASP A 8 9.92 34.98 -41.89
C ASP A 8 11.19 34.34 -41.31
N ASP A 9 11.04 33.46 -40.32
CA ASP A 9 12.13 32.52 -40.00
C ASP A 9 11.62 31.11 -39.70
N ASN A 10 12.36 30.20 -40.31
CA ASN A 10 12.01 28.85 -40.72
C ASN A 10 11.93 27.83 -39.59
N ASP A 11 11.04 26.88 -39.84
CA ASP A 11 10.86 25.60 -39.18
C ASP A 11 12.01 24.65 -39.59
N GLU A 12 12.86 24.21 -38.65
CA GLU A 12 13.85 23.16 -38.88
C GLU A 12 13.74 22.07 -37.80
N THR A 13 12.89 21.09 -38.07
CA THR A 13 12.77 19.86 -37.28
C THR A 13 13.94 18.91 -37.57
N CYS A 14 14.88 18.80 -36.62
CA CYS A 14 15.96 17.82 -36.65
C CYS A 14 15.51 16.48 -36.04
N THR A 15 15.05 15.55 -36.88
CA THR A 15 14.81 14.14 -36.50
C THR A 15 16.09 13.32 -36.67
N THR A 16 16.77 13.05 -35.56
CA THR A 16 17.88 12.09 -35.50
C THR A 16 17.34 10.67 -35.33
N THR A 17 17.44 9.87 -36.39
CA THR A 17 17.05 8.45 -36.40
C THR A 17 18.28 7.60 -36.07
N THR A 18 18.44 7.23 -34.80
CA THR A 18 19.54 6.37 -34.34
C THR A 18 19.22 4.91 -34.65
N THR A 19 19.75 4.41 -35.76
CA THR A 19 19.64 3.00 -36.16
C THR A 19 20.62 2.17 -35.30
N THR A 20 20.10 1.41 -34.34
CA THR A 20 20.91 0.54 -33.48
C THR A 20 21.07 -0.82 -34.14
N THR A 21 22.21 -1.04 -34.79
CA THR A 21 22.60 -2.34 -35.37
C THR A 21 22.88 -3.33 -34.24
N THR A 22 21.98 -4.28 -34.01
CA THR A 22 22.18 -5.37 -33.05
C THR A 22 22.97 -6.49 -33.71
N THR A 23 24.25 -6.60 -33.36
CA THR A 23 25.12 -7.71 -33.77
C THR A 23 24.75 -8.97 -32.98
N ILE A 24 24.12 -9.94 -33.65
CA ILE A 24 23.82 -11.25 -33.07
C ILE A 24 25.06 -12.13 -33.16
N THR A 25 25.79 -12.26 -32.04
CA THR A 25 26.90 -13.21 -31.91
C THR A 25 26.33 -14.61 -31.60
N LYS A 26 26.36 -15.51 -32.59
CA LYS A 26 26.04 -16.94 -32.41
C LYS A 26 27.12 -17.61 -31.57
N VAL A 27 26.82 -17.87 -30.30
CA VAL A 27 27.63 -18.75 -29.44
C VAL A 27 27.24 -20.20 -29.75
N LYS A 28 28.20 -20.99 -30.24
CA LYS A 28 28.07 -22.45 -30.38
C LYS A 28 28.31 -23.11 -29.02
N GLU A 29 27.25 -23.57 -28.37
CA GLU A 29 27.36 -24.47 -27.22
C GLU A 29 27.77 -25.87 -27.66
N LYS A 30 28.88 -26.36 -27.10
CA LYS A 30 29.29 -27.77 -27.15
C LYS A 30 28.53 -28.52 -26.07
N VAL A 31 27.56 -29.34 -26.49
CA VAL A 31 26.93 -30.36 -25.66
C VAL A 31 27.98 -31.43 -25.34
N LYS A 32 28.31 -31.59 -24.06
CA LYS A 32 29.07 -32.74 -23.55
C LYS A 32 28.09 -33.73 -22.96
N ASP A 33 28.14 -34.97 -23.47
CA ASP A 33 27.40 -36.11 -22.94
C ASP A 33 27.82 -36.41 -21.49
N ASP A 34 26.89 -36.17 -20.57
CA ASP A 34 27.06 -36.46 -19.15
C ASP A 34 26.56 -37.89 -18.86
N LYS A 35 27.49 -38.76 -18.47
CA LYS A 35 27.21 -40.16 -18.13
C LYS A 35 26.48 -40.21 -16.80
N THR A 36 25.21 -40.60 -16.85
CA THR A 36 24.34 -40.79 -15.70
C THR A 36 24.82 -41.98 -14.86
N ILE A 37 25.51 -41.70 -13.74
CA ILE A 37 25.83 -42.70 -12.72
C ILE A 37 24.63 -42.79 -11.77
N THR A 38 23.80 -43.81 -11.96
CA THR A 38 22.73 -44.18 -11.04
C THR A 38 23.29 -44.92 -9.82
N THR A 39 23.65 -44.17 -8.77
CA THR A 39 23.81 -44.73 -7.42
C THR A 39 22.48 -44.63 -6.69
N LYS A 40 21.93 -45.78 -6.28
CA LYS A 40 20.71 -45.84 -5.44
C LYS A 40 20.98 -45.11 -4.11
N PRO A 41 20.21 -44.07 -3.76
CA PRO A 41 20.42 -43.36 -2.50
C PRO A 41 20.02 -44.26 -1.33
N LYS A 42 20.97 -44.50 -0.42
CA LYS A 42 20.66 -45.06 0.90
C LYS A 42 19.80 -44.04 1.65
N VAL A 43 18.51 -44.33 1.76
CA VAL A 43 17.56 -43.57 2.58
C VAL A 43 17.98 -43.75 4.05
N LYS A 44 18.65 -42.74 4.61
CA LYS A 44 18.83 -42.63 6.06
C LYS A 44 17.45 -42.35 6.66
N LYS A 45 16.99 -43.20 7.59
CA LYS A 45 15.86 -42.88 8.46
C LYS A 45 16.31 -41.76 9.40
N ASP A 46 16.04 -40.53 9.03
CA ASP A 46 16.13 -39.41 9.96
C ASP A 46 14.88 -39.44 10.85
N ASP A 47 14.99 -40.04 12.03
CA ASP A 47 14.03 -39.92 13.14
C ASP A 47 14.07 -38.49 13.74
N ASN A 48 14.21 -37.47 12.90
CA ASN A 48 14.32 -36.08 13.32
C ASN A 48 12.92 -35.56 13.63
N LYS A 49 12.42 -35.88 14.83
CA LYS A 49 11.14 -35.42 15.33
C LYS A 49 11.18 -33.90 15.40
N SER A 50 10.52 -33.24 14.44
CA SER A 50 10.41 -31.78 14.36
C SER A 50 9.89 -31.22 15.69
N THR A 51 10.72 -30.42 16.36
CA THR A 51 10.33 -29.69 17.57
C THR A 51 9.31 -28.61 17.20
N VAL A 52 8.13 -28.66 17.81
CA VAL A 52 7.09 -27.63 17.67
C VAL A 52 7.37 -26.49 18.64
N TYR A 53 7.45 -25.25 18.14
CA TYR A 53 7.68 -24.08 19.00
C TYR A 53 6.41 -23.31 19.34
N TYR A 54 6.53 -22.53 20.40
CA TYR A 54 5.52 -21.61 20.89
C TYR A 54 5.03 -20.66 19.78
N GLY A 55 3.74 -20.74 19.46
CA GLY A 55 3.10 -19.81 18.54
C GLY A 55 3.11 -20.21 17.06
N GLU A 56 3.73 -21.32 16.69
CA GLU A 56 3.88 -21.71 15.28
C GLU A 56 2.61 -22.34 14.72
N LEU A 57 2.06 -23.34 15.44
CA LEU A 57 0.85 -24.04 15.04
C LEU A 57 -0.41 -23.27 15.42
N LYS A 58 -1.50 -23.51 14.69
CA LYS A 58 -2.84 -23.09 15.12
C LYS A 58 -3.32 -23.99 16.27
N CYS A 59 -4.17 -23.43 17.13
CA CYS A 59 -4.83 -24.21 18.18
C CYS A 59 -5.70 -25.32 17.57
N MET A 60 -5.54 -26.55 18.03
CA MET A 60 -6.27 -27.74 17.56
C MET A 60 -7.58 -28.00 18.33
N SER A 61 -8.13 -26.98 19.01
CA SER A 61 -9.38 -27.14 19.76
C SER A 61 -10.54 -27.37 18.80
N GLN A 62 -11.34 -28.40 19.05
CA GLN A 62 -12.59 -28.64 18.33
C GLN A 62 -13.77 -27.83 18.90
N LYS A 63 -13.61 -27.27 20.11
CA LYS A 63 -14.63 -26.43 20.75
C LYS A 63 -14.58 -25.04 20.12
N LYS A 64 -15.28 -24.89 18.98
CA LYS A 64 -15.34 -23.69 18.11
C LYS A 64 -14.05 -23.46 17.31
N GLN A 65 -14.21 -22.93 16.10
CA GLN A 65 -13.10 -22.58 15.22
C GLN A 65 -12.20 -21.54 15.90
N CYS A 66 -11.03 -21.98 16.38
CA CYS A 66 -10.08 -21.15 17.11
C CYS A 66 -8.96 -20.68 16.20
N ASP A 67 -8.84 -19.37 16.00
CA ASP A 67 -7.77 -18.78 15.17
C ASP A 67 -6.50 -18.44 15.97
N ASN A 68 -6.49 -18.72 17.27
CA ASN A 68 -5.31 -18.46 18.11
C ASN A 68 -4.18 -19.43 17.79
N LYS A 69 -2.95 -18.98 18.05
CA LYS A 69 -1.77 -19.85 17.98
C LYS A 69 -1.71 -20.77 19.20
N ALA A 70 -1.09 -21.92 19.01
CA ALA A 70 -0.83 -22.90 20.07
C ALA A 70 0.40 -22.49 20.88
N TYR A 71 0.28 -22.62 22.20
CA TYR A 71 1.32 -22.27 23.17
C TYR A 71 1.63 -23.42 24.13
N PHE A 72 0.78 -24.44 24.14
CA PHE A 72 0.88 -25.60 25.01
C PHE A 72 0.73 -26.88 24.19
N GLU A 73 1.49 -27.91 24.56
CA GLU A 73 1.32 -29.29 24.13
C GLU A 73 0.62 -30.07 25.23
N VAL A 74 -0.40 -30.86 24.87
CA VAL A 74 -1.07 -31.80 25.76
C VAL A 74 -0.76 -33.22 25.30
N LYS A 75 -0.06 -33.97 26.13
CA LYS A 75 0.31 -35.37 25.83
C LYS A 75 -0.83 -36.31 26.21
N LEU A 76 -1.43 -36.96 25.22
CA LEU A 76 -2.46 -37.98 25.42
C LEU A 76 -1.79 -39.36 25.40
N ARG A 77 -2.25 -40.29 26.26
CA ARG A 77 -1.61 -41.62 26.39
C ARG A 77 -1.73 -42.45 25.12
N ASP A 78 -2.91 -42.41 24.49
CA ASP A 78 -3.28 -43.29 23.38
C ASP A 78 -3.68 -42.52 22.11
N ALA A 79 -3.26 -41.24 22.01
CA ALA A 79 -3.61 -40.38 20.88
C ALA A 79 -2.49 -39.38 20.56
N ALA A 80 -2.58 -38.75 19.39
CA ALA A 80 -1.66 -37.69 19.01
C ALA A 80 -1.72 -36.51 20.00
N ASN A 81 -0.57 -35.86 20.20
CA ASN A 81 -0.49 -34.67 21.05
C ASN A 81 -1.43 -33.57 20.53
N LEU A 82 -2.10 -32.86 21.45
CA LEU A 82 -2.90 -31.69 21.10
C LEU A 82 -2.08 -30.42 21.32
N TYR A 83 -2.09 -29.53 20.33
CA TYR A 83 -1.47 -28.22 20.43
C TYR A 83 -2.54 -27.15 20.67
N LEU A 84 -2.55 -26.55 21.86
CA LEU A 84 -3.63 -25.68 22.33
C LEU A 84 -3.15 -24.26 22.66
N CYS A 85 -4.02 -23.28 22.47
CA CYS A 85 -3.80 -21.93 22.97
C CYS A 85 -4.05 -21.85 24.49
N GLY A 86 -3.71 -20.72 25.11
CA GLY A 86 -3.84 -20.55 26.56
C GLY A 86 -5.28 -20.60 27.10
N VAL A 87 -6.29 -20.38 26.25
CA VAL A 87 -7.71 -20.51 26.65
C VAL A 87 -8.12 -21.98 26.70
N HIS A 88 -7.76 -22.75 25.67
CA HIS A 88 -8.18 -24.14 25.54
C HIS A 88 -7.32 -25.13 26.36
N SER A 89 -6.07 -24.77 26.69
CA SER A 89 -5.21 -25.61 27.53
C SER A 89 -5.70 -25.70 28.98
N LYS A 90 -6.55 -24.78 29.46
CA LYS A 90 -7.06 -24.77 30.84
C LYS A 90 -7.81 -26.06 31.22
N ALA A 91 -8.52 -26.66 30.27
CA ALA A 91 -9.21 -27.93 30.48
C ALA A 91 -8.26 -29.13 30.68
N TYR A 92 -6.97 -28.95 30.36
CA TYR A 92 -5.93 -29.97 30.40
C TYR A 92 -4.77 -29.55 31.31
N LYS A 93 -5.04 -28.74 32.35
CA LYS A 93 -3.99 -28.10 33.16
C LYS A 93 -2.92 -29.07 33.71
N SER A 94 -3.29 -30.30 34.05
CA SER A 94 -2.37 -31.34 34.55
C SER A 94 -1.54 -32.02 33.46
N LEU A 95 -1.97 -31.95 32.20
CA LEU A 95 -1.35 -32.61 31.05
C LEU A 95 -0.67 -31.63 30.09
N ALA A 96 -0.95 -30.33 30.22
CA ALA A 96 -0.45 -29.29 29.35
C ALA A 96 0.95 -28.83 29.78
N SER A 97 1.92 -28.88 28.87
CA SER A 97 3.24 -28.28 29.01
C SER A 97 3.40 -27.11 28.03
N SER A 98 4.01 -26.00 28.48
CA SER A 98 4.33 -24.89 27.56
C SER A 98 5.25 -25.38 26.46
N LEU A 99 4.97 -24.98 25.23
CA LEU A 99 5.87 -25.20 24.10
C LEU A 99 7.17 -24.40 24.30
N PRO A 100 8.32 -24.91 23.82
CA PRO A 100 9.57 -24.18 23.87
C PRO A 100 9.47 -22.91 23.00
N LYS A 101 10.08 -21.82 23.47
CA LYS A 101 10.26 -20.61 22.65
C LYS A 101 11.54 -20.76 21.84
N ARG A 102 11.55 -20.26 20.60
CA ARG A 102 12.78 -20.15 19.81
C ARG A 102 13.74 -19.15 20.47
N THR A 103 15.03 -19.36 20.31
CA THR A 103 16.04 -18.32 20.59
C THR A 103 15.86 -17.17 19.59
N LYS A 104 16.42 -15.99 19.90
CA LYS A 104 16.34 -14.83 18.99
C LYS A 104 16.93 -15.15 17.62
N GLU A 105 18.10 -15.78 17.60
CA GLU A 105 18.81 -16.18 16.38
C GLU A 105 18.01 -17.20 15.58
N SER A 106 17.39 -18.18 16.25
CA SER A 106 16.53 -19.17 15.60
C SER A 106 15.24 -18.55 15.03
N MET A 107 14.67 -17.55 15.70
CA MET A 107 13.52 -16.79 15.16
C MET A 107 13.91 -15.98 13.94
N GLU A 108 15.05 -15.30 13.96
CA GLU A 108 15.54 -14.51 12.83
C GLU A 108 15.80 -15.41 11.61
N LYS A 109 16.47 -16.55 11.82
CA LYS A 109 16.68 -17.56 10.76
C LYS A 109 15.36 -18.11 10.22
N HIS A 110 14.43 -18.47 11.10
CA HIS A 110 13.13 -18.97 10.67
C HIS A 110 12.34 -17.92 9.87
N GLN A 111 12.41 -16.65 10.29
CA GLN A 111 11.78 -15.55 9.56
C GLN A 111 12.42 -15.36 8.19
N GLU A 112 13.75 -15.48 8.07
CA GLU A 112 14.48 -15.44 6.80
C GLU A 112 14.09 -16.59 5.86
N GLU A 113 13.96 -17.80 6.38
CA GLU A 113 13.46 -18.97 5.63
C GLU A 113 12.04 -18.72 5.10
N LEU A 114 11.14 -18.18 5.93
CA LEU A 114 9.79 -17.83 5.51
C LEU A 114 9.76 -16.74 4.43
N MET A 115 10.61 -15.71 4.57
CA MET A 115 10.73 -14.64 3.56
C MET A 115 11.29 -15.17 2.25
N THR A 116 12.24 -16.11 2.31
CA THR A 116 12.81 -16.76 1.12
C THR A 116 11.73 -17.55 0.37
N LEU A 117 10.97 -18.38 1.08
CA LEU A 117 9.85 -19.12 0.51
C LEU A 117 8.77 -18.18 -0.08
N GLU A 118 8.47 -17.07 0.61
CA GLU A 118 7.55 -16.06 0.10
C GLU A 118 8.07 -15.42 -1.20
N ASN A 119 9.37 -15.09 -1.26
CA ASN A 119 10.00 -14.54 -2.46
C ASN A 119 9.95 -15.53 -3.64
N GLU A 120 10.20 -16.81 -3.41
CA GLU A 120 10.10 -17.86 -4.43
C GLU A 120 8.68 -17.97 -5.00
N LYS A 121 7.65 -17.88 -4.14
CA LYS A 121 6.25 -17.86 -4.58
C LYS A 121 5.92 -16.63 -5.41
N VAL A 122 6.38 -15.44 -4.99
CA VAL A 122 6.21 -14.19 -5.75
C VAL A 122 6.88 -14.30 -7.12
N GLU A 123 8.10 -14.81 -7.17
CA GLU A 123 8.85 -14.96 -8.40
C GLU A 123 8.22 -15.98 -9.35
N THR A 124 7.76 -17.11 -8.82
CA THR A 124 7.01 -18.11 -9.59
C THR A 124 5.76 -17.50 -10.23
N ALA A 125 4.99 -16.71 -9.47
CA ALA A 125 3.81 -16.03 -9.99
C ALA A 125 4.17 -14.96 -11.03
N ARG A 126 5.26 -14.20 -10.81
CA ARG A 126 5.77 -13.20 -11.76
C ARG A 126 6.16 -13.83 -13.09
N LEU A 127 6.94 -14.92 -13.06
CA LEU A 127 7.34 -15.65 -14.26
C LEU A 127 6.14 -16.22 -15.02
N ALA A 128 5.14 -16.74 -14.30
CA ALA A 128 3.90 -17.24 -14.91
C ALA A 128 3.09 -16.12 -15.60
N ASN A 129 3.03 -14.92 -15.01
CA ASN A 129 2.39 -13.76 -15.63
C ASN A 129 3.19 -13.23 -16.83
N HIS A 130 4.51 -13.14 -16.68
CA HIS A 130 5.43 -12.70 -17.73
C HIS A 130 5.36 -13.63 -18.96
N ALA A 131 5.32 -14.95 -18.75
CA ALA A 131 5.17 -15.94 -19.82
C ALA A 131 3.86 -15.80 -20.61
N LYS A 132 2.83 -15.19 -20.00
CA LYS A 132 1.54 -14.88 -20.65
C LYS A 132 1.47 -13.45 -21.17
N SER A 133 2.54 -12.67 -21.04
CA SER A 133 2.58 -11.24 -21.36
C SER A 133 1.48 -10.44 -20.67
N VAL A 134 1.13 -10.81 -19.43
CA VAL A 134 0.15 -10.08 -18.61
C VAL A 134 0.83 -9.36 -17.46
N ALA A 135 0.32 -8.17 -17.14
CA ALA A 135 0.73 -7.44 -15.94
C ALA A 135 0.30 -8.20 -14.67
N GLY A 136 0.97 -7.93 -13.56
CA GLY A 136 0.63 -8.47 -12.26
C GLY A 136 -0.71 -7.95 -11.73
N ASN A 137 -1.39 -8.79 -10.95
CA ASN A 137 -2.62 -8.42 -10.27
C ASN A 137 -2.34 -7.49 -9.09
N VAL A 138 -3.26 -6.58 -8.78
CA VAL A 138 -3.17 -5.72 -7.60
C VAL A 138 -4.36 -6.05 -6.70
N VAL A 139 -4.12 -6.19 -5.40
CA VAL A 139 -5.15 -6.43 -4.38
C VAL A 139 -4.92 -5.54 -3.16
N LEU A 140 -5.96 -5.36 -2.35
CA LEU A 140 -5.96 -4.57 -1.12
C LEU A 140 -6.19 -5.47 0.08
N SER A 141 -5.37 -5.33 1.13
CA SER A 141 -5.58 -6.02 2.41
C SER A 141 -5.53 -5.05 3.58
N GLN A 142 -6.54 -5.13 4.45
CA GLN A 142 -6.64 -4.26 5.61
C GLN A 142 -5.67 -4.70 6.71
N LEU A 143 -4.84 -3.78 7.18
CA LEU A 143 -4.03 -3.97 8.37
C LEU A 143 -4.90 -3.80 9.62
N LYS A 144 -4.87 -4.79 10.51
CA LYS A 144 -5.57 -4.76 11.80
C LYS A 144 -4.57 -4.59 12.92
N MET A 145 -4.94 -3.85 13.98
CA MET A 145 -4.08 -3.67 15.14
C MET A 145 -3.69 -5.02 15.75
N MET A 146 -2.40 -5.18 16.04
CA MET A 146 -1.82 -6.38 16.66
C MET A 146 -2.05 -7.69 15.88
N LYS A 147 -2.38 -7.61 14.58
CA LYS A 147 -2.51 -8.78 13.71
C LYS A 147 -1.51 -8.70 12.59
N ALA A 148 -0.94 -9.85 12.23
CA ALA A 148 -0.14 -9.97 11.03
C ALA A 148 -1.01 -9.61 9.80
N PRO A 149 -0.41 -8.99 8.77
CA PRO A 149 -1.08 -8.82 7.49
C PRO A 149 -1.55 -10.15 6.92
N GLU A 150 -2.60 -10.13 6.12
CA GLU A 150 -3.05 -11.28 5.35
C GLU A 150 -1.92 -11.78 4.44
N GLN A 151 -1.69 -13.09 4.41
CA GLN A 151 -0.73 -13.72 3.52
C GLN A 151 -1.44 -14.18 2.25
N LEU A 152 -1.04 -13.64 1.10
CA LEU A 152 -1.51 -14.09 -0.20
C LEU A 152 -0.35 -14.69 -0.98
N ASP A 153 -0.46 -15.97 -1.34
CA ASP A 153 0.59 -16.67 -2.08
C ASP A 153 0.82 -16.03 -3.45
N GLY A 154 2.08 -15.75 -3.79
CA GLY A 154 2.44 -15.14 -5.06
C GLY A 154 2.25 -13.62 -5.14
N TYR A 155 1.94 -12.95 -4.02
CA TYR A 155 1.80 -11.50 -3.95
C TYR A 155 2.93 -10.84 -3.16
N ARG A 156 3.52 -9.79 -3.74
CA ARG A 156 4.46 -8.92 -3.04
C ARG A 156 3.69 -7.94 -2.16
N LYS A 157 3.90 -8.01 -0.85
CA LYS A 157 3.36 -7.06 0.12
C LYS A 157 3.98 -5.67 -0.07
N VAL A 158 3.14 -4.65 -0.04
CA VAL A 158 3.53 -3.23 -0.17
C VAL A 158 2.89 -2.45 0.98
N PHE A 159 3.69 -1.67 1.70
CA PHE A 159 3.28 -0.90 2.87
C PHE A 159 3.58 0.59 2.64
N PRO A 160 2.62 1.37 2.10
CA PRO A 160 2.83 2.80 1.83
C PRO A 160 2.80 3.68 3.08
N ASN A 161 2.54 3.10 4.27
CA ASN A 161 2.41 3.87 5.49
C ASN A 161 3.75 4.47 5.96
N ASN A 162 3.71 5.73 6.44
CA ASN A 162 4.87 6.46 6.97
C ASN A 162 5.75 5.65 7.96
N LYS A 163 5.12 4.85 8.84
CA LYS A 163 5.82 4.12 9.90
C LYS A 163 6.32 2.74 9.48
N HIS A 164 6.16 2.35 8.21
CA HIS A 164 6.46 0.99 7.73
C HIS A 164 7.71 0.89 6.84
N GLY A 165 8.54 1.93 6.75
CA GLY A 165 9.77 1.89 5.94
C GLY A 165 10.77 0.78 6.32
N GLY A 166 10.82 0.38 7.59
CA GLY A 166 11.73 -0.66 8.08
C GLY A 166 11.17 -2.08 8.09
N ARG A 167 10.03 -2.33 7.43
CA ARG A 167 9.44 -3.67 7.40
C ARG A 167 10.31 -4.63 6.59
N LYS A 168 10.51 -5.84 7.11
CA LYS A 168 11.25 -6.92 6.44
C LYS A 168 10.33 -7.85 5.66
N ASP A 169 9.06 -7.92 6.04
CA ASP A 169 8.05 -8.80 5.47
C ASP A 169 7.35 -8.20 4.23
N GLY A 170 7.99 -7.27 3.52
CA GLY A 170 7.46 -6.64 2.31
C GLY A 170 8.15 -5.32 1.99
N LEU A 171 7.65 -4.60 0.99
CA LEU A 171 8.19 -3.31 0.57
C LEU A 171 7.64 -2.19 1.44
N GLY A 172 8.48 -1.61 2.31
CA GLY A 172 8.16 -0.40 3.04
C GLY A 172 8.38 0.84 2.16
N MET A 173 7.30 1.53 1.78
CA MET A 173 7.34 2.65 0.82
C MET A 173 6.78 3.94 1.46
N PRO A 174 7.42 4.47 2.52
CA PRO A 174 6.89 5.62 3.25
C PRO A 174 6.84 6.90 2.41
N SER A 175 7.56 6.99 1.27
CA SER A 175 7.48 8.15 0.37
C SER A 175 6.10 8.30 -0.27
N LEU A 176 5.33 7.20 -0.34
CA LEU A 176 3.94 7.20 -0.81
C LEU A 176 2.94 7.63 0.28
N SER A 177 3.39 7.85 1.51
CA SER A 177 2.49 8.28 2.57
C SER A 177 2.05 9.73 2.37
N PRO A 178 0.78 10.11 2.57
CA PRO A 178 0.35 11.52 2.55
C PRO A 178 1.09 12.39 3.60
N MET A 179 1.64 11.75 4.63
CA MET A 179 2.50 12.37 5.64
C MET A 179 3.90 12.79 5.11
N ARG A 180 4.31 12.29 3.94
CA ARG A 180 5.61 12.58 3.29
C ARG A 180 5.45 13.30 1.97
N LEU A 181 4.33 13.12 1.28
CA LEU A 181 4.02 13.81 0.04
C LEU A 181 3.77 15.30 0.31
N GLY A 182 4.56 16.17 -0.31
CA GLY A 182 4.48 17.61 -0.20
C GLY A 182 5.74 18.27 -0.77
N PRO A 183 5.79 19.61 -0.81
CA PRO A 183 4.73 20.55 -0.39
C PRO A 183 3.52 20.60 -1.36
N ILE A 184 2.42 21.20 -0.90
CA ILE A 184 1.16 21.37 -1.66
C ILE A 184 0.98 22.83 -2.07
N VAL A 185 1.31 23.14 -3.32
CA VAL A 185 1.02 24.44 -3.93
C VAL A 185 -0.41 24.45 -4.47
N HIS A 186 -1.36 24.87 -3.64
CA HIS A 186 -2.81 24.79 -3.95
C HIS A 186 -3.41 26.09 -4.50
N ASN A 187 -2.65 27.20 -4.56
CA ASN A 187 -3.08 28.50 -5.11
C ASN A 187 -4.39 29.07 -4.50
N GLN A 188 -4.68 28.75 -3.23
CA GLN A 188 -5.80 29.36 -2.53
C GLN A 188 -5.34 30.74 -2.04
N PRO A 189 -6.12 31.81 -2.27
CA PRO A 189 -5.70 33.15 -1.87
C PRO A 189 -5.59 33.26 -0.35
N ASN A 190 -4.57 33.98 0.12
CA ASN A 190 -4.32 34.23 1.54
C ASN A 190 -4.22 32.95 2.40
N ALA A 191 -3.70 31.87 1.82
CA ALA A 191 -3.40 30.63 2.51
C ALA A 191 -1.94 30.24 2.20
N PRO A 192 -1.13 29.88 3.21
CA PRO A 192 0.24 29.46 2.98
C PRO A 192 0.28 28.11 2.26
N VAL A 193 1.40 27.79 1.61
CA VAL A 193 1.64 26.43 1.09
C VAL A 193 1.62 25.44 2.24
N SER A 194 0.95 24.30 2.06
CA SER A 194 0.98 23.24 3.07
C SER A 194 2.21 22.36 2.89
N LEU A 195 2.95 22.09 3.96
CA LEU A 195 4.20 21.34 3.88
C LEU A 195 4.02 19.84 3.55
N ASN A 196 2.84 19.28 3.82
CA ASN A 196 2.51 17.90 3.47
C ASN A 196 1.02 17.71 3.20
N LEU A 197 0.67 16.67 2.44
CA LEU A 197 -0.69 16.37 2.01
C LEU A 197 -1.63 16.04 3.18
N GLU A 198 -1.12 15.38 4.22
CA GLU A 198 -1.92 15.06 5.42
C GLU A 198 -2.39 16.35 6.11
N ASN A 199 -1.48 17.27 6.39
CA ASN A 199 -1.81 18.56 7.01
C ASN A 199 -2.66 19.43 6.09
N PHE A 200 -2.46 19.37 4.78
CA PHE A 200 -3.34 20.03 3.82
C PHE A 200 -4.79 19.54 3.95
N HIS A 201 -4.98 18.21 3.96
CA HIS A 201 -6.30 17.60 4.09
C HIS A 201 -6.93 17.87 5.46
N GLN A 202 -6.19 17.72 6.55
CA GLN A 202 -6.70 17.98 7.90
C GLN A 202 -6.97 19.47 8.13
N GLY A 203 -6.12 20.36 7.64
CA GLY A 203 -6.29 21.81 7.75
C GLY A 203 -7.53 22.31 7.02
N SER A 204 -7.94 21.64 5.94
CA SER A 204 -9.17 21.95 5.19
C SER A 204 -10.47 21.65 5.96
N LYS A 205 -10.41 20.84 7.02
CA LYS A 205 -11.58 20.48 7.83
C LYS A 205 -11.98 21.65 8.73
N CYS A 206 -13.24 22.07 8.65
CA CYS A 206 -13.83 23.04 9.55
C CYS A 206 -14.71 22.34 10.58
N PHE A 207 -14.43 22.59 11.85
CA PHE A 207 -15.18 22.05 12.98
C PHE A 207 -16.06 23.13 13.61
N LYS A 208 -17.11 22.72 14.32
CA LYS A 208 -18.07 23.63 14.97
C LYS A 208 -17.40 24.69 15.85
N VAL A 209 -16.32 24.32 16.55
CA VAL A 209 -15.56 25.23 17.44
C VAL A 209 -14.81 26.34 16.69
N GLU A 210 -14.65 26.21 15.38
CA GLU A 210 -13.95 27.16 14.51
C GLU A 210 -14.88 28.12 13.77
N LEU A 211 -16.19 27.87 13.85
CA LEU A 211 -17.20 28.76 13.29
C LEU A 211 -17.34 30.01 14.17
N GLU A 212 -17.68 31.12 13.52
CA GLU A 212 -18.09 32.32 14.24
C GLU A 212 -19.52 32.18 14.78
N SER A 213 -19.99 33.15 15.57
CA SER A 213 -21.31 33.07 16.23
C SER A 213 -22.49 32.98 15.25
N ASP A 214 -22.30 33.43 14.01
CA ASP A 214 -23.26 33.38 12.92
C ASP A 214 -23.12 32.12 12.03
N GLY A 215 -22.18 31.21 12.36
CA GLY A 215 -21.91 30.01 11.55
C GLY A 215 -21.05 30.27 10.31
N SER A 216 -20.45 31.46 10.17
CA SER A 216 -19.51 31.79 9.09
C SER A 216 -18.10 31.21 9.36
N VAL A 217 -17.34 31.02 8.30
CA VAL A 217 -15.92 30.63 8.38
C VAL A 217 -15.08 31.90 8.55
N GLY A 218 -14.66 32.16 9.78
CA GLY A 218 -13.95 33.39 10.12
C GLY A 218 -12.49 33.21 10.45
N LYS A 219 -12.02 34.02 11.41
CA LYS A 219 -10.60 34.12 11.78
C LYS A 219 -10.12 32.85 12.47
N LYS A 220 -10.98 32.21 13.27
CA LYS A 220 -10.62 31.00 14.03
C LYS A 220 -10.21 29.85 13.11
N TYR A 221 -11.03 29.55 12.10
CA TYR A 221 -10.72 28.52 11.11
C TYR A 221 -9.42 28.84 10.35
N ARG A 222 -9.28 30.08 9.84
CA ARG A 222 -8.10 30.47 9.05
C ARG A 222 -6.81 30.33 9.85
N ALA A 223 -6.80 30.77 11.11
CA ALA A 223 -5.64 30.62 11.99
C ALA A 223 -5.28 29.14 12.23
N SER A 224 -6.28 28.29 12.44
CA SER A 224 -6.08 26.84 12.64
C SER A 224 -5.62 26.13 11.37
N ARG A 225 -6.17 26.49 10.20
CA ARG A 225 -5.73 26.02 8.88
C ARG A 225 -4.27 26.39 8.64
N ASP A 226 -3.91 27.67 8.83
CA ASP A 226 -2.56 28.16 8.57
C ASP A 226 -1.54 27.54 9.51
N LYS A 227 -1.93 27.28 10.77
CA LYS A 227 -1.12 26.50 11.71
C LYS A 227 -0.83 25.10 11.15
N MET A 228 -1.85 24.37 10.70
CA MET A 228 -1.67 23.04 10.12
C MET A 228 -0.80 23.08 8.87
N TYR A 229 -1.02 24.04 7.98
CA TYR A 229 -0.29 24.13 6.71
C TYR A 229 1.20 24.38 6.91
N ASN A 230 1.55 25.24 7.87
CA ASN A 230 2.94 25.55 8.22
C ASN A 230 3.61 24.51 9.15
N ASP A 231 2.86 23.53 9.66
CA ASP A 231 3.42 22.52 10.56
C ASP A 231 4.19 21.45 9.76
N PRO A 232 5.50 21.26 10.01
CA PRO A 232 6.27 20.21 9.35
C PRO A 232 5.89 18.80 9.87
N GLU A 233 5.33 18.69 11.07
CA GLU A 233 4.86 17.42 11.61
C GLU A 233 3.45 17.09 11.09
N PRO A 234 3.27 15.95 10.39
CA PRO A 234 1.97 15.57 9.86
C PRO A 234 1.03 15.04 10.95
N HIS A 235 -0.14 15.65 11.10
CA HIS A 235 -1.14 15.27 12.10
C HIS A 235 -2.25 14.45 11.47
N ARG A 236 -2.61 13.30 12.05
CA ARG A 236 -3.75 12.48 11.55
C ARG A 236 -5.13 13.09 11.85
N HIS A 237 -5.19 13.96 12.86
CA HIS A 237 -6.41 14.59 13.31
C HIS A 237 -6.08 16.03 13.74
N LYS A 238 -6.92 16.98 13.31
CA LYS A 238 -6.82 18.39 13.74
C LYS A 238 -7.23 18.59 15.21
N TYR A 239 -8.20 17.80 15.68
CA TYR A 239 -8.71 17.78 17.05
C TYR A 239 -8.77 16.34 17.60
N GLN A 240 -9.31 16.18 18.81
CA GLN A 240 -9.39 14.87 19.47
C GLN A 240 -10.21 13.87 18.65
N ARG A 241 -9.94 12.58 18.87
CA ARG A 241 -10.62 11.49 18.18
C ARG A 241 -12.10 11.47 18.57
N GLY A 242 -12.99 11.65 17.59
CA GLY A 242 -14.44 11.60 17.78
C GLY A 242 -15.15 12.80 17.19
N ASP A 243 -14.46 13.93 17.11
CA ASP A 243 -14.97 15.14 16.47
C ASP A 243 -15.14 14.93 14.97
N ARG A 244 -16.30 15.33 14.45
CA ARG A 244 -16.59 15.29 13.02
C ARG A 244 -16.52 16.71 12.46
N PRO A 245 -15.88 16.91 11.30
CA PRO A 245 -15.95 18.21 10.64
C PRO A 245 -17.39 18.48 10.20
N GLU A 246 -17.79 19.74 10.26
CA GLU A 246 -19.07 20.21 9.71
C GLU A 246 -19.02 20.14 8.17
N PHE A 247 -17.89 20.58 7.61
CA PHE A 247 -17.59 20.55 6.17
C PHE A 247 -16.09 20.75 5.95
N PHE A 248 -15.67 20.69 4.68
CA PHE A 248 -14.33 21.05 4.25
C PHE A 248 -14.37 22.40 3.54
N VAL A 249 -13.39 23.26 3.77
CA VAL A 249 -13.33 24.59 3.16
C VAL A 249 -12.31 24.60 2.03
N TRP A 250 -12.75 25.11 0.89
CA TRP A 250 -11.89 25.42 -0.25
C TRP A 250 -12.13 26.86 -0.69
N TYR A 251 -11.06 27.61 -0.91
CA TYR A 251 -11.17 28.94 -1.54
C TYR A 251 -10.79 28.84 -3.01
N THR A 252 -11.66 29.30 -3.90
CA THR A 252 -11.34 29.37 -5.34
C THR A 252 -10.23 30.41 -5.58
N LYS A 253 -9.69 30.44 -6.81
CA LYS A 253 -8.69 31.46 -7.20
C LYS A 253 -9.20 32.90 -7.05
N SER A 254 -10.52 33.13 -7.17
CA SER A 254 -11.16 34.43 -6.93
C SER A 254 -11.42 34.73 -5.44
N GLY A 255 -11.11 33.79 -4.54
CA GLY A 255 -11.35 33.93 -3.11
C GLY A 255 -12.75 33.54 -2.64
N GLU A 256 -13.57 32.97 -3.52
CA GLU A 256 -14.90 32.46 -3.14
C GLU A 256 -14.76 31.24 -2.24
N GLU A 257 -15.44 31.26 -1.10
CA GLU A 257 -15.54 30.11 -0.18
C GLU A 257 -16.47 29.03 -0.77
N LYS A 258 -15.98 27.80 -0.82
CA LYS A 258 -16.79 26.61 -1.06
C LYS A 258 -16.79 25.74 0.18
N ARG A 259 -18.00 25.36 0.62
CA ARG A 259 -18.23 24.37 1.67
C ARG A 259 -18.49 23.02 1.02
N LEU A 260 -17.57 22.10 1.25
CA LEU A 260 -17.50 20.83 0.55
C LEU A 260 -17.90 19.70 1.49
N GLY A 261 -18.63 18.72 0.93
CA GLY A 261 -18.91 17.48 1.61
C GLY A 261 -17.73 16.49 1.53
N PRO A 262 -17.90 15.30 2.15
CA PRO A 262 -16.87 14.26 2.14
C PRO A 262 -16.50 13.76 0.74
N LEU A 263 -17.43 13.77 -0.22
CA LEU A 263 -17.17 13.28 -1.57
C LEU A 263 -16.35 14.30 -2.37
N GLU A 264 -16.74 15.57 -2.33
CA GLU A 264 -16.06 16.66 -3.03
C GLU A 264 -14.63 16.83 -2.49
N CYS A 265 -14.42 16.71 -1.17
CA CYS A 265 -13.08 16.76 -0.59
C CYS A 265 -12.14 15.65 -1.10
N ARG A 266 -12.66 14.46 -1.41
CA ARG A 266 -11.84 13.37 -2.00
C ARG A 266 -11.25 13.79 -3.33
N GLN A 267 -11.96 14.60 -4.10
CA GLN A 267 -11.47 15.09 -5.39
C GLN A 267 -10.11 15.78 -5.21
N PHE A 268 -10.00 16.72 -4.27
CA PHE A 268 -8.76 17.44 -4.00
C PHE A 268 -7.68 16.50 -3.46
N TYR A 269 -8.01 15.72 -2.43
CA TYR A 269 -7.05 14.80 -1.81
C TYR A 269 -6.43 13.85 -2.84
N CYS A 270 -7.28 13.19 -3.65
CA CYS A 270 -6.81 12.23 -4.63
C CYS A 270 -6.04 12.89 -5.78
N ASN A 271 -6.45 14.08 -6.25
CA ASN A 271 -5.71 14.78 -7.30
C ASN A 271 -4.32 15.23 -6.83
N PHE A 272 -4.20 15.82 -5.64
CA PHE A 272 -2.89 16.21 -5.12
C PHE A 272 -2.03 14.98 -4.79
N TYR A 273 -2.63 13.93 -4.23
CA TYR A 273 -1.95 12.66 -4.03
C TYR A 273 -1.40 12.11 -5.34
N GLU A 274 -2.25 12.01 -6.37
CA GLU A 274 -1.87 11.49 -7.69
C GLU A 274 -0.68 12.25 -8.26
N ARG A 275 -0.74 13.59 -8.29
CA ARG A 275 0.33 14.44 -8.83
C ARG A 275 1.66 14.18 -8.11
N LEU A 276 1.65 14.16 -6.78
CA LEU A 276 2.86 14.01 -5.98
C LEU A 276 3.39 12.58 -5.98
N ALA A 277 2.52 11.58 -5.81
CA ALA A 277 2.90 10.18 -5.76
C ALA A 277 3.41 9.71 -7.12
N SER A 278 2.82 10.17 -8.23
CA SER A 278 3.18 9.71 -9.58
C SER A 278 4.65 9.94 -9.96
N VAL A 279 5.29 10.93 -9.35
CA VAL A 279 6.69 11.30 -9.63
C VAL A 279 7.69 10.68 -8.66
N THR A 280 7.24 10.01 -7.59
CA THR A 280 8.14 9.35 -6.64
C THR A 280 8.74 8.08 -7.23
N ASP A 281 9.95 7.74 -6.81
CA ASP A 281 10.61 6.52 -7.29
C ASP A 281 9.92 5.25 -6.77
N ASP A 282 9.35 5.28 -5.56
CA ASP A 282 8.56 4.16 -5.05
C ASP A 282 7.34 3.88 -5.93
N PHE A 283 6.64 4.91 -6.43
CA PHE A 283 5.47 4.68 -7.30
C PHE A 283 5.90 4.17 -8.68
N LYS A 284 6.97 4.73 -9.26
CA LYS A 284 7.55 4.22 -10.50
C LYS A 284 7.97 2.75 -10.34
N GLN A 285 8.58 2.39 -9.21
CA GLN A 285 8.94 1.02 -8.90
C GLN A 285 7.70 0.11 -8.84
N LEU A 286 6.59 0.54 -8.23
CA LEU A 286 5.35 -0.24 -8.21
C LEU A 286 4.79 -0.46 -9.63
N LYS A 287 4.83 0.56 -10.49
CA LYS A 287 4.43 0.39 -11.91
C LYS A 287 5.31 -0.63 -12.61
N THR A 288 6.63 -0.52 -12.51
CA THR A 288 7.58 -1.47 -13.11
C THR A 288 7.38 -2.89 -12.59
N LEU A 289 7.17 -3.07 -11.29
CA LEU A 289 6.90 -4.39 -10.70
C LEU A 289 5.62 -4.99 -11.28
N ARG A 290 4.55 -4.20 -11.38
CA ARG A 290 3.29 -4.66 -11.96
C ARG A 290 3.45 -4.99 -13.45
N GLU A 291 4.06 -4.10 -14.23
CA GLU A 291 4.25 -4.26 -15.68
C GLU A 291 5.12 -5.49 -16.00
N SER A 292 6.10 -5.81 -15.14
CA SER A 292 6.94 -7.02 -15.24
C SER A 292 6.27 -8.31 -14.74
N GLY A 293 4.98 -8.25 -14.40
CA GLY A 293 4.17 -9.40 -14.02
C GLY A 293 4.05 -9.66 -12.51
N THR A 294 4.64 -8.83 -11.64
CA THR A 294 4.61 -9.06 -10.18
C THR A 294 3.24 -8.71 -9.61
N ASN A 295 2.58 -9.66 -8.94
CA ASN A 295 1.35 -9.35 -8.22
C ASN A 295 1.65 -8.52 -6.96
N LEU A 296 0.85 -7.49 -6.68
CA LEU A 296 1.04 -6.54 -5.60
C LEU A 296 -0.11 -6.60 -4.60
N GLN A 297 0.19 -6.65 -3.31
CA GLN A 297 -0.78 -6.57 -2.22
C GLN A 297 -0.54 -5.26 -1.46
N ILE A 298 -1.37 -4.25 -1.72
CA ILE A 298 -1.30 -2.95 -1.05
C ILE A 298 -1.95 -3.07 0.32
N ILE A 299 -1.16 -2.85 1.38
CA ILE A 299 -1.56 -3.08 2.76
C ILE A 299 -1.55 -1.78 3.55
N GLY A 300 -2.68 -1.47 4.18
CA GLY A 300 -2.77 -0.34 5.08
C GLY A 300 -4.06 -0.34 5.90
N TYR A 301 -4.22 0.67 6.76
CA TYR A 301 -5.30 0.69 7.74
C TYR A 301 -6.66 0.99 7.10
N ASP A 302 -6.66 1.80 6.04
CA ASP A 302 -7.86 2.19 5.29
C ASP A 302 -8.08 1.34 4.03
N ALA A 303 -7.17 0.39 3.75
CA ALA A 303 -7.34 -0.58 2.70
C ALA A 303 -8.55 -1.47 2.98
N ARG A 304 -9.32 -1.77 1.93
CA ARG A 304 -10.44 -2.72 1.97
C ARG A 304 -10.54 -3.44 0.65
N ARG A 305 -11.17 -4.61 0.65
CA ARG A 305 -11.40 -5.37 -0.58
C ARG A 305 -12.28 -4.55 -1.54
N VAL A 306 -11.78 -4.35 -2.75
CA VAL A 306 -12.48 -3.73 -3.88
C VAL A 306 -12.12 -4.58 -5.09
N ASP A 307 -13.12 -4.93 -5.90
CA ASP A 307 -12.86 -5.68 -7.14
C ASP A 307 -12.02 -4.81 -8.09
N PRO A 308 -11.07 -5.39 -8.84
CA PRO A 308 -10.12 -4.64 -9.65
C PRO A 308 -10.73 -4.17 -10.99
N THR A 309 -11.92 -3.57 -10.94
CA THR A 309 -12.63 -3.01 -12.10
C THR A 309 -12.85 -1.51 -11.92
N GLU A 310 -12.88 -0.76 -13.02
CA GLU A 310 -13.14 0.69 -13.01
C GLU A 310 -14.45 1.02 -12.28
N GLN A 311 -15.50 0.20 -12.49
CA GLN A 311 -16.82 0.37 -11.89
C GLN A 311 -16.79 0.17 -10.38
N ALA A 312 -16.10 -0.88 -9.89
CA ALA A 312 -15.99 -1.13 -8.46
C ALA A 312 -15.14 -0.07 -7.75
N ILE A 313 -14.07 0.40 -8.40
CA ILE A 313 -13.24 1.51 -7.90
C ILE A 313 -14.05 2.81 -7.83
N MET A 314 -14.83 3.12 -8.87
CA MET A 314 -15.74 4.27 -8.89
C MET A 314 -16.81 4.17 -7.79
N ALA A 315 -17.42 2.99 -7.59
CA ALA A 315 -18.38 2.77 -6.51
C ALA A 315 -17.74 2.97 -5.12
N ALA A 316 -16.53 2.43 -4.93
CA ALA A 316 -15.75 2.64 -3.71
C ALA A 316 -15.39 4.11 -3.47
N TYR A 317 -15.13 4.88 -4.53
CA TYR A 317 -14.88 6.31 -4.47
C TYR A 317 -16.13 7.12 -4.09
N LYS A 318 -17.31 6.74 -4.59
CA LYS A 318 -18.59 7.38 -4.27
C LYS A 318 -19.09 7.07 -2.87
N ASP A 319 -18.72 5.92 -2.30
CA ASP A 319 -19.17 5.50 -0.98
C ASP A 319 -18.49 6.33 0.14
N THR A 320 -19.21 7.32 0.66
CA THR A 320 -18.72 8.22 1.71
C THR A 320 -18.67 7.60 3.10
N ARG A 321 -19.23 6.39 3.28
CA ARG A 321 -19.23 5.68 4.58
C ARG A 321 -17.85 5.16 4.96
N PHE A 322 -17.01 4.89 3.97
CA PHE A 322 -15.64 4.40 4.15
C PHE A 322 -14.64 5.37 3.54
N PRO A 323 -13.47 5.59 4.15
CA PRO A 323 -12.44 6.45 3.56
C PRO A 323 -11.99 5.91 2.19
N PHE A 324 -11.72 6.81 1.25
CA PHE A 324 -10.98 6.50 0.03
C PHE A 324 -9.52 6.95 0.23
N GLY A 325 -8.84 6.26 1.15
CA GLY A 325 -7.48 6.60 1.57
C GLY A 325 -6.42 6.31 0.50
N HIS A 326 -5.19 6.74 0.78
CA HIS A 326 -4.05 6.59 -0.14
C HIS A 326 -3.84 5.17 -0.71
N GLU A 327 -4.15 4.12 0.06
CA GLU A 327 -4.07 2.73 -0.43
C GLU A 327 -5.00 2.50 -1.63
N LEU A 328 -6.23 3.04 -1.60
CA LEU A 328 -7.18 2.96 -2.71
C LEU A 328 -6.80 3.88 -3.87
N VAL A 329 -6.15 5.02 -3.60
CA VAL A 329 -5.63 5.92 -4.64
C VAL A 329 -4.51 5.22 -5.43
N ILE A 330 -3.53 4.62 -4.74
CA ILE A 330 -2.48 3.80 -5.37
C ILE A 330 -3.10 2.66 -6.17
N PHE A 331 -4.07 1.93 -5.59
CA PHE A 331 -4.76 0.83 -6.24
C PHE A 331 -5.42 1.27 -7.57
N ALA A 332 -6.14 2.40 -7.55
CA ALA A 332 -6.76 2.96 -8.75
C ALA A 332 -5.71 3.37 -9.79
N MET A 333 -4.64 4.08 -9.39
CA MET A 333 -3.58 4.52 -10.29
C MET A 333 -2.77 3.36 -10.91
N LEU A 334 -2.69 2.21 -10.25
CA LEU A 334 -2.02 1.02 -10.79
C LEU A 334 -2.90 0.23 -11.75
N LEU A 335 -4.23 0.26 -11.59
CA LEU A 335 -5.17 -0.55 -12.39
C LEU A 335 -5.74 0.20 -13.59
N ILE A 336 -5.98 1.50 -13.48
CA ILE A 336 -6.57 2.32 -14.53
C ILE A 336 -5.42 2.96 -15.32
N SER A 337 -5.23 2.53 -16.56
CA SER A 337 -4.09 2.99 -17.38
C SER A 337 -4.23 4.44 -17.85
N ASP A 338 -5.46 4.89 -18.09
CA ASP A 338 -5.78 6.26 -18.51
C ASP A 338 -6.14 7.12 -17.29
N PRO A 339 -5.30 8.11 -16.92
CA PRO A 339 -5.59 8.99 -15.80
C PRO A 339 -6.94 9.72 -15.91
N LEU A 340 -7.41 10.04 -17.12
CA LEU A 340 -8.69 10.72 -17.33
C LEU A 340 -9.88 9.90 -16.83
N LYS A 341 -9.70 8.57 -16.68
CA LYS A 341 -10.70 7.66 -16.13
C LYS A 341 -10.64 7.50 -14.61
N TYR A 342 -9.71 8.15 -13.93
CA TYR A 342 -9.70 8.11 -12.47
C TYR A 342 -10.99 8.71 -11.89
N PRO A 343 -11.55 8.14 -10.81
CA PRO A 343 -12.80 8.63 -10.24
C PRO A 343 -12.82 10.13 -9.93
N TRP A 344 -11.70 10.64 -9.40
CA TRP A 344 -11.54 12.06 -9.02
C TRP A 344 -11.25 12.99 -10.21
N ARG A 345 -11.06 12.46 -11.43
CA ARG A 345 -10.99 13.24 -12.67
C ARG A 345 -12.32 13.25 -13.41
N ILE A 346 -13.05 12.13 -13.39
CA ILE A 346 -14.40 12.04 -13.93
C ILE A 346 -15.38 12.86 -13.10
N MET A 347 -15.36 12.72 -11.77
CA MET A 347 -16.29 13.40 -10.86
C MET A 347 -15.77 14.79 -10.47
N LYS A 348 -15.54 15.64 -11.47
CA LYS A 348 -15.05 17.00 -11.25
C LYS A 348 -16.18 17.89 -10.72
N THR A 349 -16.12 18.24 -9.44
CA THR A 349 -17.09 19.13 -8.78
C THR A 349 -16.54 20.54 -8.56
N VAL A 350 -15.21 20.67 -8.52
CA VAL A 350 -14.52 21.96 -8.33
C VAL A 350 -13.32 22.06 -9.26
N GLU A 351 -13.06 23.29 -9.74
CA GLU A 351 -11.86 23.70 -10.48
C GLU A 351 -10.75 24.12 -9.49
N PHE A 352 -9.52 23.64 -9.71
CA PHE A 352 -8.35 24.00 -8.89
C PHE A 352 -7.03 24.01 -9.67
#